data_AF-H5UTG8-F1
#
_entry.id   AF-H5UTG8-F1
#
_cell.length_a   1.000
_cell.length_b   1.000
_cell.length_c   1.000
_cell.angle_alpha   90.00
_cell.angle_beta   90.00
_cell.angle_gamma   90.00
#
_symmetry.space_group_name_H-M   'P 1'
#
loop_
_entity.id
_entity.type
_entity.pdbx_description
1 polymer ?
#
loop_
_entity_poly.entity_id
_entity_poly.type
_entity_poly.pdbx_seq_one_letter_code
_entity_poly.pdbx_strand_id
1 'polypeptide(L)'
;MTDALPSPTGAHLRRGPFVAGDRVQLTDPKGRLHTITLARGGQFFTHRGSLAHDDVIGSPDGSTVTNTSGVEYLVLRPLLADYVMSMPRGAAVVYPKDSGQIVQMADVFPGARVVEAGVGSGALSMSLLRAVGDQGRLYSFERREDFADIARANVEAFFGGPHPAWSVQVGDLVESLPSAVEPGSIDRVVLDMLAPWECLDVVADALAPGGVVICYVATATQLSRVAEDMREHGGFTEPSAWESLVRGWHLEGLAVRPEHRMHGHTGFLITARRLAPGVTPPLRKRRPAKGAYGEDGAGADSPALTTDEWSPEDVGERPVSEKKIRRMRRAADAVLDRSGTDYADAVEVHATTAEEDDGTGTRREGESDE
;
A
#
# COMPACT_ATOMS: atom_id res chain seq x y z
N MET A 1 18.19 -25.23 22.35
CA MET A 1 18.58 -24.26 21.29
C MET A 1 17.37 -23.41 21.04
N THR A 2 17.37 -22.17 21.49
CA THR A 2 16.34 -21.19 21.12
C THR A 2 16.52 -20.94 19.62
N ASP A 3 15.62 -21.49 18.83
CA ASP A 3 15.52 -21.23 17.40
C ASP A 3 15.23 -19.73 17.25
N ALA A 4 16.27 -18.96 16.92
CA ALA A 4 16.12 -17.53 16.74
C ALA A 4 15.23 -17.35 15.50
N LEU A 5 14.06 -16.73 15.69
CA LEU A 5 13.15 -16.44 14.58
C LEU A 5 13.96 -15.80 13.44
N PRO A 6 13.77 -16.24 12.19
CA PRO A 6 14.50 -15.69 11.06
C PRO A 6 14.29 -14.18 11.01
N SER A 7 15.39 -13.43 10.82
CA SER A 7 15.32 -11.98 10.71
C SER A 7 14.47 -11.60 9.51
N PRO A 8 13.55 -10.61 9.62
CA PRO A 8 12.78 -10.13 8.50
C PRO A 8 13.65 -9.76 7.30
N THR A 9 13.15 -10.07 6.11
CA THR A 9 13.87 -9.91 4.85
C THR A 9 14.36 -8.48 4.66
N GLY A 10 15.65 -8.31 4.36
CA GLY A 10 16.30 -7.01 4.17
C GLY A 10 16.50 -6.15 5.42
N ALA A 11 16.09 -6.59 6.63
CA ALA A 11 16.26 -5.81 7.85
C ALA A 11 17.74 -5.59 8.23
N HIS A 12 18.61 -6.56 7.92
CA HIS A 12 20.05 -6.49 8.15
C HIS A 12 20.74 -5.38 7.34
N LEU A 13 20.19 -5.01 6.17
CA LEU A 13 20.70 -3.92 5.33
C LEU A 13 20.39 -2.52 5.88
N ARG A 14 19.62 -2.41 6.97
CA ARG A 14 19.10 -1.15 7.50
C ARG A 14 19.70 -0.75 8.84
N ARG A 15 20.70 -1.50 9.33
CA ARG A 15 21.24 -1.33 10.68
C ARG A 15 22.74 -1.61 10.68
N GLY A 16 23.40 -1.13 11.72
CA GLY A 16 24.82 -1.36 11.93
C GLY A 16 25.73 -0.48 11.05
N PRO A 17 27.05 -0.71 11.12
CA PRO A 17 28.02 0.01 10.30
C PRO A 17 27.82 -0.25 8.81
N PHE A 18 28.30 0.66 7.96
CA PHE A 18 28.27 0.46 6.51
C PHE A 18 29.14 -0.71 6.09
N VAL A 19 28.65 -1.50 5.13
CA VAL A 19 29.41 -2.60 4.52
C VAL A 19 29.47 -2.45 3.00
N ALA A 20 30.39 -3.17 2.36
CA ALA A 20 30.40 -3.25 0.90
C ALA A 20 29.08 -3.88 0.41
N GLY A 21 28.52 -3.33 -0.66
CA GLY A 21 27.19 -3.65 -1.16
C GLY A 21 26.09 -2.73 -0.63
N ASP A 22 26.31 -2.01 0.49
CA ASP A 22 25.32 -1.05 0.97
C ASP A 22 25.11 0.07 -0.05
N ARG A 23 23.85 0.39 -0.30
CA ARG A 23 23.47 1.62 -0.99
C ARG A 23 23.43 2.74 0.03
N VAL A 24 24.14 3.83 -0.25
CA VAL A 24 24.20 5.01 0.61
C VAL A 24 23.86 6.27 -0.17
N GLN A 25 23.29 7.25 0.53
CA GLN A 25 23.04 8.59 0.05
C GLN A 25 24.05 9.55 0.67
N LEU A 26 24.77 10.26 -0.18
CA LEU A 26 25.73 11.30 0.17
C LEU A 26 25.05 12.67 0.03
N THR A 27 25.09 13.47 1.08
CA THR A 27 24.58 14.85 1.08
C THR A 27 25.74 15.81 1.22
N ASP A 28 25.93 16.68 0.23
CA ASP A 28 26.96 17.71 0.26
C ASP A 28 26.54 18.96 1.07
N PRO A 29 27.43 19.94 1.32
CA PRO A 29 27.10 21.14 2.10
C PRO A 29 26.05 22.06 1.46
N LYS A 30 25.70 21.81 0.18
CA LYS A 30 24.63 22.50 -0.53
C LYS A 30 23.31 21.72 -0.52
N GLY A 31 23.27 20.58 0.18
CA GLY A 31 22.11 19.69 0.23
C GLY A 31 21.91 18.85 -1.02
N ARG A 32 22.90 18.75 -1.93
CA ARG A 32 22.79 17.90 -3.11
C ARG A 32 22.96 16.44 -2.71
N LEU A 33 22.02 15.62 -3.17
CA LEU A 33 21.96 14.18 -2.89
C LEU A 33 22.62 13.38 -4.03
N HIS A 34 23.48 12.45 -3.67
CA HIS A 34 24.06 11.45 -4.58
C HIS A 34 23.84 10.06 -4.00
N THR A 35 23.36 9.12 -4.81
CA THR A 35 23.16 7.73 -4.36
C THR A 35 24.20 6.85 -5.01
N ILE A 36 24.95 6.09 -4.20
CA ILE A 36 26.00 5.18 -4.66
C ILE A 36 25.86 3.81 -3.98
N THR A 37 26.49 2.80 -4.57
CA THR A 37 26.65 1.48 -3.94
C THR A 37 28.10 1.33 -3.51
N LEU A 38 28.32 1.07 -2.22
CA LEU A 38 29.66 0.92 -1.67
C LEU A 38 30.32 -0.35 -2.21
N ALA A 39 31.61 -0.25 -2.53
CA ALA A 39 32.41 -1.34 -3.07
C ALA A 39 33.83 -1.17 -2.55
N ARG A 40 34.47 -2.26 -2.09
CA ARG A 40 35.85 -2.21 -1.59
C ARG A 40 36.79 -1.73 -2.69
N GLY A 41 37.67 -0.79 -2.37
CA GLY A 41 38.54 -0.12 -3.35
C GLY A 41 37.81 0.77 -4.37
N GLY A 42 36.50 0.92 -4.25
CA GLY A 42 35.69 1.78 -5.11
C GLY A 42 35.88 3.26 -4.78
N GLN A 43 35.58 4.11 -5.76
CA GLN A 43 35.61 5.56 -5.59
C GLN A 43 34.38 6.21 -6.24
N PHE A 44 33.84 7.21 -5.55
CA PHE A 44 32.81 8.09 -6.08
C PHE A 44 33.45 9.40 -6.55
N PHE A 45 33.31 9.71 -7.83
CA PHE A 45 33.86 10.91 -8.43
C PHE A 45 32.84 12.04 -8.47
N THR A 46 33.29 13.23 -8.08
CA THR A 46 32.51 14.45 -8.22
C THR A 46 33.25 15.44 -9.10
N HIS A 47 32.59 16.54 -9.47
CA HIS A 47 33.23 17.70 -10.07
C HIS A 47 34.33 18.34 -9.20
N ARG A 48 34.45 17.97 -7.91
CA ARG A 48 35.46 18.48 -6.96
C ARG A 48 36.06 17.35 -6.13
N GLY A 49 36.91 16.53 -6.74
CA GLY A 49 37.61 15.45 -6.06
C GLY A 49 36.83 14.13 -6.02
N SER A 50 37.42 13.13 -5.37
CA SER A 50 36.86 11.79 -5.21
C SER A 50 36.72 11.42 -3.75
N LEU A 51 35.75 10.54 -3.46
CA LEU A 51 35.52 9.94 -2.15
C LEU A 51 35.81 8.45 -2.26
N ALA A 52 36.73 7.92 -1.44
CA ALA A 52 36.99 6.49 -1.40
C ALA A 52 35.87 5.80 -0.62
N HIS A 53 35.34 4.70 -1.16
CA HIS A 53 34.30 3.93 -0.49
C HIS A 53 34.81 3.30 0.81
N ASP A 54 36.10 2.98 0.87
CA ASP A 54 36.74 2.39 2.05
C ASP A 54 36.77 3.37 3.25
N ASP A 55 36.65 4.68 3.02
CA ASP A 55 36.51 5.68 4.10
C ASP A 55 35.09 5.65 4.73
N VAL A 56 34.11 5.12 3.99
CA VAL A 56 32.72 4.98 4.43
C VAL A 56 32.49 3.61 5.08
N ILE A 57 33.05 2.55 4.49
CA ILE A 57 32.86 1.17 4.95
C ILE A 57 33.41 1.01 6.38
N GLY A 58 32.60 0.43 7.26
CA GLY A 58 32.91 0.25 8.68
C GLY A 58 32.48 1.42 9.58
N SER A 59 32.15 2.57 9.00
CA SER A 59 31.64 3.73 9.74
C SER A 59 30.15 3.55 10.09
N PRO A 60 29.68 4.11 11.21
CA PRO A 60 28.24 4.13 11.54
C PRO A 60 27.40 4.89 10.53
N ASP A 61 26.11 4.56 10.45
CA ASP A 61 25.12 5.34 9.69
C ASP A 61 25.01 6.77 10.23
N GLY A 62 24.91 7.77 9.34
CA GLY A 62 24.92 9.18 9.71
C GLY A 62 26.32 9.76 9.98
N SER A 63 27.38 9.09 9.53
CA SER A 63 28.76 9.61 9.61
C SER A 63 29.03 10.65 8.52
N THR A 64 29.97 11.56 8.80
CA THR A 64 30.52 12.49 7.80
C THR A 64 31.87 12.00 7.30
N VAL A 65 32.10 12.08 5.99
CA VAL A 65 33.37 11.75 5.34
C VAL A 65 33.84 12.90 4.47
N THR A 66 35.16 13.06 4.33
CA THR A 66 35.76 14.16 3.58
C THR A 66 36.42 13.64 2.32
N ASN A 67 36.12 14.27 1.19
CA ASN A 67 36.71 13.88 -0.09
C ASN A 67 38.14 14.44 -0.29
N THR A 68 38.81 14.09 -1.38
CA THR A 68 40.19 14.53 -1.67
C THR A 68 40.38 16.05 -1.80
N SER A 69 39.29 16.81 -1.96
CA SER A 69 39.31 18.28 -2.05
C SER A 69 38.86 18.97 -0.76
N GLY A 70 38.72 18.24 0.36
CA GLY A 70 38.32 18.79 1.64
C GLY A 70 36.81 19.09 1.78
N VAL A 71 35.97 18.57 0.88
CA VAL A 71 34.52 18.73 0.96
C VAL A 71 33.93 17.60 1.79
N GLU A 72 33.16 17.97 2.81
CA GLU A 72 32.45 17.04 3.69
C GLU A 72 31.15 16.54 3.07
N TYR A 73 30.86 15.27 3.27
CA TYR A 73 29.63 14.60 2.86
C TYR A 73 29.03 13.86 4.05
N LEU A 74 27.75 14.12 4.34
CA LEU A 74 26.97 13.29 5.25
C LEU A 74 26.57 12.01 4.52
N VAL A 75 26.81 10.86 5.13
CA VAL A 75 26.47 9.54 4.59
C VAL A 75 25.31 8.95 5.37
N LEU A 76 24.20 8.66 4.69
CA LEU A 76 23.03 8.02 5.26
C LEU A 76 22.61 6.81 4.42
N ARG A 77 22.05 5.77 5.06
CA ARG A 77 21.26 4.79 4.29
C ARG A 77 20.00 5.45 3.77
N PRO A 78 19.66 5.29 2.48
CA PRO A 78 18.43 5.84 1.92
C PRO A 78 17.21 5.18 2.59
N LEU A 79 16.25 6.01 3.00
CA LEU A 79 14.92 5.52 3.35
C LEU A 79 14.25 4.95 2.11
N LEU A 80 13.13 4.23 2.28
CA LEU A 80 12.37 3.74 1.12
C LEU A 80 11.92 4.89 0.21
N ALA A 81 11.48 6.00 0.80
CA ALA A 81 11.09 7.19 0.04
C ALA A 81 12.25 7.73 -0.80
N ASP A 82 13.48 7.74 -0.28
CA ASP A 82 14.66 8.20 -1.02
C ASP A 82 15.07 7.20 -2.11
N TYR A 83 14.99 5.92 -1.80
CA TYR A 83 15.32 4.84 -2.74
C TYR A 83 14.41 4.85 -3.96
N VAL A 84 13.09 4.91 -3.75
CA VAL A 84 12.09 4.98 -4.83
C VAL A 84 12.34 6.19 -5.73
N MET A 85 12.77 7.31 -5.13
CA MET A 85 13.03 8.53 -5.88
C MET A 85 14.38 8.53 -6.62
N SER A 86 15.27 7.56 -6.37
CA SER A 86 16.61 7.51 -6.99
C SER A 86 16.90 6.24 -7.77
N MET A 87 16.05 5.21 -7.67
CA MET A 87 16.23 3.95 -8.38
C MET A 87 16.05 4.11 -9.90
N PRO A 88 16.66 3.23 -10.71
CA PRO A 88 16.38 3.14 -12.14
C PRO A 88 14.89 2.90 -12.41
N ARG A 89 14.33 3.59 -13.40
CA ARG A 89 12.89 3.53 -13.70
C ARG A 89 12.66 3.17 -15.17
N GLY A 90 11.85 2.14 -15.40
CA GLY A 90 11.28 1.83 -16.71
C GLY A 90 9.95 2.56 -16.96
N ALA A 91 9.25 2.91 -15.88
CA ALA A 91 7.93 3.54 -15.89
C ALA A 91 7.84 4.66 -14.86
N ALA A 92 6.76 5.45 -14.92
CA ALA A 92 6.41 6.33 -13.82
C ALA A 92 6.16 5.52 -12.54
N VAL A 93 6.57 6.05 -11.39
CA VAL A 93 6.44 5.37 -10.10
C VAL A 93 5.34 6.04 -9.27
N VAL A 94 4.63 5.25 -8.47
CA VAL A 94 3.78 5.78 -7.40
C VAL A 94 4.67 6.52 -6.39
N TYR A 95 4.33 7.77 -6.10
CA TYR A 95 5.13 8.60 -5.21
C TYR A 95 5.00 8.12 -3.75
N PRO A 96 5.98 8.41 -2.87
CA PRO A 96 5.94 7.98 -1.48
C PRO A 96 4.68 8.42 -0.72
N LYS A 97 4.17 9.63 -1.01
CA LYS A 97 2.94 10.15 -0.40
C LYS A 97 1.72 9.26 -0.72
N ASP A 98 1.66 8.74 -1.94
CA ASP A 98 0.55 7.93 -2.42
C ASP A 98 0.73 6.47 -2.00
N SER A 99 1.96 5.95 -2.04
CA SER A 99 2.29 4.60 -1.54
C SER A 99 1.93 4.45 -0.06
N GLY A 100 2.23 5.46 0.76
CA GLY A 100 1.84 5.47 2.18
C GLY A 100 0.32 5.49 2.38
N GLN A 101 -0.40 6.27 1.58
CA GLN A 101 -1.86 6.27 1.61
C GLN A 101 -2.46 4.96 1.09
N ILE A 102 -1.87 4.33 0.08
CA ILE A 102 -2.32 3.03 -0.43
C ILE A 102 -2.21 1.99 0.68
N VAL A 103 -1.03 1.85 1.31
CA VAL A 103 -0.83 0.91 2.42
C VAL A 103 -1.83 1.17 3.55
N GLN A 104 -2.00 2.44 3.94
CA GLN A 104 -2.84 2.81 5.08
C GLN A 104 -4.35 2.70 4.79
N MET A 105 -4.80 3.17 3.63
CA MET A 105 -6.22 3.29 3.28
C MET A 105 -6.77 1.99 2.67
N ALA A 106 -5.91 1.19 2.04
CA ALA A 106 -6.26 -0.20 1.74
C ALA A 106 -6.12 -1.09 2.98
N ASP A 107 -5.56 -0.61 4.09
CA ASP A 107 -5.35 -1.41 5.30
C ASP A 107 -4.55 -2.69 4.99
N VAL A 108 -3.37 -2.52 4.39
CA VAL A 108 -2.45 -3.64 4.12
C VAL A 108 -1.74 -3.99 5.43
N PHE A 109 -2.01 -5.19 5.93
CA PHE A 109 -1.56 -5.65 7.24
C PHE A 109 -0.54 -6.81 7.14
N PRO A 110 0.26 -7.08 8.19
CA PRO A 110 1.17 -8.22 8.21
C PRO A 110 0.44 -9.55 8.04
N GLY A 111 0.87 -10.38 7.09
CA GLY A 111 0.22 -11.65 6.73
C GLY A 111 -0.85 -11.52 5.64
N ALA A 112 -1.20 -10.30 5.21
CA ALA A 112 -2.21 -10.11 4.16
C ALA A 112 -1.78 -10.74 2.83
N ARG A 113 -2.78 -11.24 2.09
CA ARG A 113 -2.67 -11.67 0.70
C ARG A 113 -3.12 -10.54 -0.20
N VAL A 114 -2.17 -9.96 -0.92
CA VAL A 114 -2.36 -8.76 -1.74
C VAL A 114 -2.13 -9.10 -3.21
N VAL A 115 -3.00 -8.62 -4.08
CA VAL A 115 -2.78 -8.59 -5.52
C VAL A 115 -2.39 -7.17 -5.92
N GLU A 116 -1.35 -7.04 -6.75
CA GLU A 116 -0.96 -5.79 -7.40
C GLU A 116 -0.91 -6.00 -8.90
N ALA A 117 -1.37 -5.02 -9.69
CA ALA A 117 -1.18 -5.03 -11.13
C ALA A 117 -0.78 -3.66 -11.66
N GLY A 118 0.18 -3.68 -12.59
CA GLY A 118 0.96 -2.49 -12.95
C GLY A 118 2.18 -2.34 -12.04
N VAL A 119 3.08 -3.33 -12.07
CA VAL A 119 4.27 -3.38 -11.20
C VAL A 119 5.25 -2.28 -11.56
N GLY A 120 5.37 -1.97 -12.86
CA GLY A 120 6.20 -0.89 -13.37
C GLY A 120 7.67 -1.07 -12.96
N SER A 121 8.17 -0.19 -12.09
CA SER A 121 9.56 -0.27 -11.58
C SER A 121 9.68 -0.87 -10.18
N GLY A 122 8.60 -1.42 -9.61
CA GLY A 122 8.58 -2.08 -8.31
C GLY A 122 8.52 -1.15 -7.09
N ALA A 123 8.28 0.15 -7.29
CA ALA A 123 8.24 1.16 -6.22
C ALA A 123 7.17 0.86 -5.17
N LEU A 124 5.94 0.64 -5.64
CA LEU A 124 4.80 0.34 -4.79
C LEU A 124 4.94 -1.05 -4.19
N SER A 125 5.40 -2.03 -4.97
CA SER A 125 5.69 -3.40 -4.51
C SER A 125 6.60 -3.42 -3.28
N MET A 126 7.65 -2.59 -3.20
CA MET A 126 8.50 -2.50 -1.99
C MET A 126 7.73 -2.03 -0.75
N SER A 127 6.78 -1.09 -0.92
CA SER A 127 5.94 -0.60 0.18
C SER A 127 4.95 -1.68 0.63
N LEU A 128 4.33 -2.39 -0.32
CA LEU A 128 3.42 -3.50 -0.05
C LEU A 128 4.15 -4.66 0.63
N LEU A 129 5.32 -5.06 0.14
CA LEU A 129 6.13 -6.13 0.73
C LEU A 129 6.53 -5.85 2.18
N ARG A 130 6.90 -4.59 2.49
CA ARG A 130 7.15 -4.19 3.88
C ARG A 130 5.92 -4.28 4.77
N ALA A 131 4.73 -4.00 4.23
CA ALA A 131 3.49 -4.02 4.99
C ALA A 131 2.99 -5.45 5.24
N VAL A 132 3.01 -6.31 4.22
CA VAL A 132 2.60 -7.72 4.34
C VAL A 132 3.61 -8.57 5.12
N GLY A 133 4.90 -8.21 5.06
CA GLY A 133 5.98 -8.95 5.72
C GLY A 133 6.23 -10.34 5.12
N ASP A 134 7.21 -11.05 5.68
CA ASP A 134 7.72 -12.32 5.14
C ASP A 134 6.69 -13.46 5.15
N GLN A 135 5.66 -13.37 5.99
CA GLN A 135 4.58 -14.36 6.14
C GLN A 135 3.32 -14.00 5.34
N GLY A 136 3.28 -12.83 4.72
CA GLY A 136 2.19 -12.44 3.83
C GLY A 136 2.43 -12.92 2.40
N ARG A 137 1.66 -12.36 1.47
CA ARG A 137 1.83 -12.66 0.04
C ARG A 137 1.49 -11.46 -0.82
N LEU A 138 2.34 -11.16 -1.80
CA LEU A 138 2.11 -10.19 -2.86
C LEU A 138 2.17 -10.89 -4.21
N TYR A 139 1.01 -10.99 -4.87
CA TYR A 139 0.84 -11.48 -6.23
C TYR A 139 0.86 -10.28 -7.18
N SER A 140 1.98 -10.09 -7.87
CA SER A 140 2.18 -8.97 -8.78
C SER A 140 2.01 -9.42 -10.24
N PHE A 141 1.22 -8.69 -11.02
CA PHE A 141 0.98 -8.95 -12.44
C PHE A 141 1.49 -7.80 -13.30
N GLU A 142 2.35 -8.11 -14.26
CA GLU A 142 2.94 -7.15 -15.19
C GLU A 142 2.88 -7.69 -16.62
N ARG A 143 2.32 -6.92 -17.55
CA ARG A 143 2.15 -7.38 -18.94
C ARG A 143 3.47 -7.41 -19.71
N ARG A 144 4.41 -6.58 -19.27
CA ARG A 144 5.66 -6.30 -19.96
C ARG A 144 6.85 -6.96 -19.27
N GLU A 145 7.45 -7.94 -19.93
CA GLU A 145 8.59 -8.69 -19.39
C GLU A 145 9.77 -7.78 -19.00
N ASP A 146 10.06 -6.76 -19.82
CA ASP A 146 11.12 -5.78 -19.53
C ASP A 146 10.85 -4.98 -18.24
N PHE A 147 9.59 -4.66 -17.96
CA PHE A 147 9.20 -4.01 -16.71
C PHE A 147 9.22 -4.96 -15.52
N ALA A 148 8.79 -6.21 -15.71
CA ALA A 148 8.88 -7.23 -14.68
C ALA A 148 10.35 -7.45 -14.24
N ASP A 149 11.29 -7.47 -15.18
CA ASP A 149 12.72 -7.62 -14.88
C ASP A 149 13.30 -6.41 -14.15
N ILE A 150 12.94 -5.19 -14.56
CA ILE A 150 13.34 -3.96 -13.86
C ILE A 150 12.79 -3.98 -12.43
N ALA A 151 11.52 -4.34 -12.25
CA ALA A 151 10.91 -4.44 -10.93
C ALA A 151 11.63 -5.48 -10.06
N ARG A 152 11.90 -6.68 -10.59
CA ARG A 152 12.66 -7.73 -9.87
C ARG A 152 14.01 -7.22 -9.41
N ALA A 153 14.79 -6.66 -10.32
CA ALA A 153 16.11 -6.13 -10.01
C ALA A 153 16.05 -5.03 -8.93
N ASN A 154 15.10 -4.10 -9.03
CA ASN A 154 14.96 -3.01 -8.07
C ASN A 154 14.53 -3.49 -6.68
N VAL A 155 13.54 -4.40 -6.60
CA VAL A 155 13.01 -4.95 -5.35
C VAL A 155 14.07 -5.81 -4.67
N GLU A 156 14.71 -6.70 -5.42
CA GLU A 156 15.77 -7.56 -4.87
C GLU A 156 16.96 -6.74 -4.38
N ALA A 157 17.38 -5.72 -5.14
CA ALA A 157 18.44 -4.81 -4.70
C ALA A 157 18.08 -4.06 -3.41
N PHE A 158 16.80 -3.77 -3.18
CA PHE A 158 16.34 -3.11 -1.96
C PHE A 158 16.30 -4.06 -0.75
N PHE A 159 15.93 -5.33 -0.96
CA PHE A 159 15.81 -6.33 0.10
C PHE A 159 17.07 -7.17 0.31
N GLY A 160 18.07 -7.07 -0.58
CA GLY A 160 19.29 -7.88 -0.54
C GLY A 160 19.14 -9.26 -1.15
N GLY A 161 18.12 -9.46 -2.00
CA GLY A 161 17.77 -10.74 -2.60
C GLY A 161 16.26 -10.89 -2.81
N PRO A 162 15.80 -12.06 -3.28
CA PRO A 162 14.38 -12.34 -3.50
C PRO A 162 13.60 -12.27 -2.18
N HIS A 163 12.43 -11.63 -2.22
CA HIS A 163 11.53 -11.54 -1.07
C HIS A 163 10.58 -12.76 -1.04
N PRO A 164 10.47 -13.51 0.07
CA PRO A 164 9.71 -14.77 0.11
C PRO A 164 8.20 -14.58 -0.14
N ALA A 165 7.65 -13.46 0.32
CA ALA A 165 6.25 -13.11 0.09
C ALA A 165 5.94 -12.68 -1.35
N TRP A 166 6.92 -12.52 -2.25
CA TRP A 166 6.69 -11.91 -3.55
C TRP A 166 6.65 -12.92 -4.70
N SER A 167 5.70 -12.73 -5.61
CA SER A 167 5.70 -13.41 -6.91
C SER A 167 5.29 -12.43 -8.01
N VAL A 168 6.00 -12.46 -9.13
CA VAL A 168 5.69 -11.65 -10.32
C VAL A 168 5.36 -12.57 -11.48
N GLN A 169 4.11 -12.51 -11.96
CA GLN A 169 3.65 -13.19 -13.15
C GLN A 169 3.63 -12.21 -14.33
N VAL A 170 4.27 -12.60 -15.43
CA VAL A 170 4.22 -11.83 -16.68
C VAL A 170 2.95 -12.22 -17.43
N GLY A 171 2.04 -11.27 -17.61
CA GLY A 171 0.75 -11.53 -18.25
C GLY A 171 -0.29 -10.47 -17.95
N ASP A 172 -1.43 -10.56 -18.64
CA ASP A 172 -2.59 -9.72 -18.36
C ASP A 172 -3.27 -10.19 -17.06
N LEU A 173 -3.69 -9.24 -16.22
CA LEU A 173 -4.32 -9.55 -14.93
C LEU A 173 -5.63 -10.33 -15.11
N VAL A 174 -6.45 -9.94 -16.10
CA VAL A 174 -7.77 -10.54 -16.35
C VAL A 174 -7.62 -12.01 -16.72
N GLU A 175 -6.61 -12.34 -17.51
CA GLU A 175 -6.35 -13.71 -17.93
C GLU A 175 -5.66 -14.53 -16.83
N SER A 176 -4.75 -13.90 -16.07
CA SER A 176 -3.84 -14.60 -15.17
C SER A 176 -4.41 -14.82 -13.77
N LEU A 177 -5.10 -13.82 -13.21
CA LEU A 177 -5.55 -13.83 -11.82
C LEU A 177 -6.44 -15.03 -11.46
N PRO A 178 -7.43 -15.43 -12.29
CA PRO A 178 -8.32 -16.56 -11.95
C PRO A 178 -7.59 -17.90 -11.76
N SER A 179 -6.43 -18.06 -12.41
CA SER A 179 -5.60 -19.27 -12.30
C SER A 179 -4.53 -19.18 -11.21
N ALA A 180 -4.22 -17.97 -10.75
CA ALA A 180 -3.14 -17.73 -9.81
C ALA A 180 -3.58 -17.85 -8.34
N VAL A 181 -4.86 -17.64 -8.06
CA VAL A 181 -5.40 -17.58 -6.69
C VAL A 181 -6.79 -18.22 -6.63
N GLU A 182 -7.12 -18.81 -5.48
CA GLU A 182 -8.47 -19.30 -5.22
C GLU A 182 -9.47 -18.13 -5.11
N PRO A 183 -10.73 -18.30 -5.56
CA PRO A 183 -11.77 -17.31 -5.35
C PRO A 183 -11.97 -16.96 -3.86
N GLY A 184 -12.25 -15.70 -3.57
CA GLY A 184 -12.51 -15.21 -2.22
C GLY A 184 -11.32 -15.29 -1.26
N SER A 185 -10.09 -15.46 -1.77
CA SER A 185 -8.91 -15.74 -0.97
C SER A 185 -7.94 -14.56 -0.82
N ILE A 186 -8.22 -13.43 -1.48
CA ILE A 186 -7.40 -12.22 -1.46
C ILE A 186 -7.97 -11.17 -0.53
N ASP A 187 -7.11 -10.59 0.30
CA ASP A 187 -7.49 -9.55 1.27
C ASP A 187 -7.61 -8.19 0.60
N ARG A 188 -6.62 -7.84 -0.24
CA ARG A 188 -6.45 -6.51 -0.82
C ARG A 188 -6.03 -6.60 -2.29
N VAL A 189 -6.56 -5.70 -3.11
CA VAL A 189 -6.18 -5.55 -4.53
C VAL A 189 -5.76 -4.11 -4.78
N VAL A 190 -4.61 -3.91 -5.41
CA VAL A 190 -4.06 -2.61 -5.77
C VAL A 190 -3.85 -2.53 -7.28
N LEU A 191 -4.48 -1.57 -7.95
CA LEU A 191 -4.40 -1.41 -9.40
C LEU A 191 -3.77 -0.05 -9.77
N ASP A 192 -2.60 -0.07 -10.40
CA ASP A 192 -1.93 1.11 -10.98
C ASP A 192 -1.76 0.90 -12.48
N MET A 193 -2.85 1.12 -13.23
CA MET A 193 -2.88 0.86 -14.66
C MET A 193 -3.84 1.79 -15.39
N LEU A 194 -3.78 1.78 -16.72
CA LEU A 194 -4.57 2.67 -17.57
C LEU A 194 -6.08 2.39 -17.51
N ALA A 195 -6.46 1.12 -17.38
CA ALA A 195 -7.85 0.67 -17.49
C ALA A 195 -8.27 -0.31 -16.35
N PRO A 196 -8.20 0.11 -15.08
CA PRO A 196 -8.50 -0.78 -13.95
C PRO A 196 -9.98 -1.24 -13.91
N TRP A 197 -10.88 -0.56 -14.62
CA TRP A 197 -12.28 -0.98 -14.76
C TRP A 197 -12.44 -2.30 -15.51
N GLU A 198 -11.51 -2.67 -16.40
CA GLU A 198 -11.53 -3.95 -17.14
C GLU A 198 -11.27 -5.16 -16.25
N CYS A 199 -10.80 -4.93 -15.02
CA CYS A 199 -10.40 -5.98 -14.08
C CYS A 199 -11.44 -6.24 -12.99
N LEU A 200 -12.55 -5.49 -12.93
CA LEU A 200 -13.46 -5.52 -11.79
C LEU A 200 -14.07 -6.89 -11.51
N ASP A 201 -14.41 -7.65 -12.55
CA ASP A 201 -15.01 -8.99 -12.42
C ASP A 201 -14.02 -9.96 -11.74
N VAL A 202 -12.82 -10.12 -12.31
CA VAL A 202 -11.79 -11.03 -11.75
C VAL A 202 -11.31 -10.59 -10.36
N VAL A 203 -11.32 -9.28 -10.10
CA VAL A 203 -10.99 -8.70 -8.80
C VAL A 203 -12.09 -9.01 -7.78
N ALA A 204 -13.37 -8.92 -8.18
CA ALA A 204 -14.49 -9.25 -7.31
C ALA A 204 -14.54 -10.74 -6.96
N ASP A 205 -14.13 -11.61 -7.89
CA ASP A 205 -14.03 -13.06 -7.66
C ASP A 205 -12.85 -13.41 -6.75
N ALA A 206 -11.69 -12.76 -6.90
CA ALA A 206 -10.53 -13.03 -6.09
C ALA A 206 -10.66 -12.51 -4.64
N LEU A 207 -11.33 -11.37 -4.43
CA LEU A 207 -11.44 -10.72 -3.12
C LEU A 207 -12.35 -11.50 -2.16
N ALA A 208 -11.86 -11.72 -0.94
CA ALA A 208 -12.68 -12.15 0.18
C ALA A 208 -13.81 -11.12 0.46
N PRO A 209 -14.98 -11.54 1.00
CA PRO A 209 -16.00 -10.62 1.46
C PRO A 209 -15.41 -9.58 2.43
N GLY A 210 -15.66 -8.30 2.17
CA GLY A 210 -15.09 -7.19 2.94
C GLY A 210 -13.66 -6.81 2.57
N GLY A 211 -13.01 -7.53 1.66
CA GLY A 211 -11.71 -7.18 1.09
C GLY A 211 -11.73 -5.83 0.37
N VAL A 212 -10.57 -5.21 0.20
CA VAL A 212 -10.46 -3.84 -0.33
C VAL A 212 -9.84 -3.85 -1.72
N VAL A 213 -10.45 -3.14 -2.66
CA VAL A 213 -9.80 -2.74 -3.91
C VAL A 213 -9.45 -1.25 -3.82
N ILE A 214 -8.23 -0.92 -4.22
CA ILE A 214 -7.77 0.46 -4.38
C ILE A 214 -7.17 0.64 -5.79
N CYS A 215 -7.63 1.66 -6.50
CA CYS A 215 -7.08 2.03 -7.80
C CYS A 215 -6.35 3.36 -7.70
N TYR A 216 -5.17 3.44 -8.30
CA TYR A 216 -4.44 4.68 -8.54
C TYR A 216 -4.64 5.07 -10.01
N VAL A 217 -5.22 6.25 -10.24
CA VAL A 217 -5.56 6.72 -11.60
C VAL A 217 -5.13 8.17 -11.80
N ALA A 218 -4.56 8.49 -12.96
CA ALA A 218 -3.98 9.81 -13.20
C ALA A 218 -5.03 10.88 -13.52
N THR A 219 -6.10 10.53 -14.24
CA THR A 219 -7.07 11.50 -14.78
C THR A 219 -8.44 11.42 -14.10
N ALA A 220 -9.15 12.56 -14.09
CA ALA A 220 -10.52 12.62 -13.59
C ALA A 220 -11.49 11.75 -14.42
N THR A 221 -11.21 11.53 -15.71
CA THR A 221 -12.01 10.63 -16.57
C THR A 221 -11.82 9.17 -16.20
N GLN A 222 -10.58 8.74 -15.91
CA GLN A 222 -10.31 7.42 -15.36
C GLN A 222 -11.00 7.25 -14.01
N LEU A 223 -10.88 8.24 -13.12
CA LEU A 223 -11.54 8.24 -11.82
C LEU A 223 -13.06 8.07 -11.93
N SER A 224 -13.69 8.88 -12.80
CA SER A 224 -15.14 8.80 -13.04
C SER A 224 -15.54 7.42 -13.54
N ARG A 225 -14.80 6.87 -14.51
CA ARG A 225 -15.12 5.57 -15.10
C ARG A 225 -15.01 4.43 -14.08
N VAL A 226 -13.92 4.37 -13.31
CA VAL A 226 -13.79 3.36 -12.24
C VAL A 226 -14.95 3.45 -11.25
N ALA A 227 -15.34 4.66 -10.85
CA ALA A 227 -16.42 4.85 -9.91
C ALA A 227 -17.77 4.37 -10.44
N GLU A 228 -18.12 4.69 -11.68
CA GLU A 228 -19.37 4.23 -12.28
C GLU A 228 -19.36 2.72 -12.54
N ASP A 229 -18.28 2.16 -13.07
CA ASP A 229 -18.18 0.73 -13.37
C ASP A 229 -18.23 -0.11 -12.07
N MET A 230 -17.65 0.39 -10.96
CA MET A 230 -17.82 -0.23 -9.63
C MET A 230 -19.27 -0.22 -9.14
N ARG A 231 -20.05 0.84 -9.44
CA ARG A 231 -21.47 0.92 -9.08
C ARG A 231 -22.33 0.02 -9.94
N GLU A 232 -22.07 -0.01 -11.24
CA GLU A 232 -22.77 -0.86 -12.21
C GLU A 232 -22.54 -2.34 -11.90
N HIS A 233 -21.29 -2.72 -11.57
CA HIS A 233 -20.95 -4.07 -11.15
C HIS A 233 -21.75 -4.53 -9.92
N GLY A 234 -22.10 -3.62 -9.00
CA GLY A 234 -22.97 -3.90 -7.85
C GLY A 234 -22.36 -4.77 -6.74
N GLY A 235 -21.21 -5.42 -7.00
CA GLY A 235 -20.47 -6.25 -6.03
C GLY A 235 -19.59 -5.47 -5.03
N PHE A 236 -19.55 -4.14 -5.11
CA PHE A 236 -18.71 -3.29 -4.28
C PHE A 236 -19.54 -2.27 -3.48
N THR A 237 -18.99 -1.80 -2.36
CA THR A 237 -19.55 -0.64 -1.65
C THR A 237 -19.43 0.63 -2.49
N GLU A 238 -20.17 1.69 -2.11
CA GLU A 238 -20.02 3.01 -2.73
C GLU A 238 -18.54 3.45 -2.77
N PRO A 239 -17.98 3.75 -3.95
CA PRO A 239 -16.59 4.13 -4.06
C PRO A 239 -16.27 5.43 -3.32
N SER A 240 -15.10 5.48 -2.68
CA SER A 240 -14.57 6.67 -2.02
C SER A 240 -13.27 7.08 -2.70
N ALA A 241 -13.22 8.31 -3.19
CA ALA A 241 -12.07 8.85 -3.91
C ALA A 241 -11.53 10.12 -3.28
N TRP A 242 -10.21 10.31 -3.38
CA TRP A 242 -9.52 11.52 -2.93
C TRP A 242 -8.19 11.70 -3.66
N GLU A 243 -7.56 12.85 -3.47
CA GLU A 243 -6.19 13.14 -3.85
C GLU A 243 -5.45 13.76 -2.65
N SER A 244 -4.13 13.81 -2.72
CA SER A 244 -3.30 14.41 -1.67
C SER A 244 -2.24 15.34 -2.24
N LEU A 245 -2.11 16.51 -1.62
CA LEU A 245 -1.11 17.52 -1.96
C LEU A 245 -0.08 17.62 -0.83
N VAL A 246 1.20 17.46 -1.17
CA VAL A 246 2.32 17.66 -0.24
C VAL A 246 3.09 18.90 -0.67
N ARG A 247 3.14 19.90 0.21
CA ARG A 247 3.84 21.17 -0.03
C ARG A 247 4.98 21.34 0.97
N GLY A 248 6.21 21.37 0.45
CA GLY A 248 7.42 21.62 1.23
C GLY A 248 7.41 23.02 1.85
N TRP A 249 8.20 23.19 2.91
CA TRP A 249 8.40 24.47 3.59
C TRP A 249 9.89 24.78 3.64
N HIS A 250 10.22 26.02 3.32
CA HIS A 250 11.53 26.60 3.59
C HIS A 250 11.55 27.02 5.06
N LEU A 251 12.57 26.56 5.80
CA LEU A 251 12.70 26.71 7.26
C LEU A 251 14.07 27.30 7.62
N GLU A 252 14.40 28.48 7.10
CA GLU A 252 15.70 29.12 7.33
C GLU A 252 15.57 30.43 8.11
N GLY A 253 15.94 30.43 9.38
CA GLY A 253 15.88 31.62 10.24
C GLY A 253 14.47 32.22 10.29
N LEU A 254 14.33 33.48 9.86
CA LEU A 254 13.03 34.17 9.75
C LEU A 254 12.29 33.87 8.43
N ALA A 255 12.96 33.25 7.45
CA ALA A 255 12.37 32.85 6.19
C ALA A 255 11.63 31.52 6.33
N VAL A 256 10.55 31.52 7.12
CA VAL A 256 9.66 30.37 7.30
C VAL A 256 8.44 30.55 6.40
N ARG A 257 8.36 29.79 5.31
CA ARG A 257 7.28 29.88 4.32
C ARG A 257 7.17 28.62 3.47
N PRO A 258 6.04 28.38 2.77
CA PRO A 258 5.97 27.35 1.76
C PRO A 258 7.04 27.53 0.66
N GLU A 259 7.49 26.40 0.11
CA GLU A 259 8.28 26.40 -1.11
C GLU A 259 7.47 27.00 -2.28
N HIS A 260 8.17 27.68 -3.20
CA HIS A 260 7.51 28.33 -4.34
C HIS A 260 7.02 27.35 -5.40
N ARG A 261 7.59 26.13 -5.43
CA ARG A 261 7.23 25.07 -6.38
C ARG A 261 6.84 23.83 -5.59
N MET A 262 5.84 23.13 -6.10
CA MET A 262 5.43 21.82 -5.60
C MET A 262 4.97 20.97 -6.77
N HIS A 263 4.89 19.65 -6.55
CA HIS A 263 4.20 18.77 -7.47
C HIS A 263 2.69 19.04 -7.32
N GLY A 264 2.06 19.50 -8.41
CA GLY A 264 0.66 19.91 -8.38
C GLY A 264 -0.33 18.75 -8.40
N HIS A 265 0.04 17.65 -9.05
CA HIS A 265 -0.77 16.43 -9.14
C HIS A 265 0.12 15.21 -9.39
N THR A 266 -0.42 14.03 -9.07
CA THR A 266 0.23 12.72 -9.27
C THR A 266 -0.82 11.74 -9.78
N GLY A 267 -1.83 11.49 -8.95
CA GLY A 267 -3.00 10.69 -9.28
C GLY A 267 -4.06 10.82 -8.19
N PHE A 268 -5.24 10.31 -8.50
CA PHE A 268 -6.32 10.10 -7.56
C PHE A 268 -6.22 8.67 -7.02
N LEU A 269 -6.64 8.51 -5.77
CA LEU A 269 -6.91 7.20 -5.18
C LEU A 269 -8.41 7.01 -5.11
N ILE A 270 -8.89 5.84 -5.49
CA ILE A 270 -10.29 5.42 -5.34
C ILE A 270 -10.33 4.04 -4.71
N THR A 271 -11.19 3.88 -3.70
CA THR A 271 -11.34 2.63 -2.95
C THR A 271 -12.78 2.16 -2.91
N ALA A 272 -12.95 0.85 -2.85
CA ALA A 272 -14.21 0.23 -2.49
C ALA A 272 -13.95 -1.10 -1.76
N ARG A 273 -14.95 -1.58 -1.02
CA ARG A 273 -14.90 -2.89 -0.36
C ARG A 273 -15.78 -3.88 -1.09
N ARG A 274 -15.33 -5.13 -1.19
CA ARG A 274 -16.10 -6.23 -1.72
C ARG A 274 -17.30 -6.53 -0.81
N LEU A 275 -18.50 -6.58 -1.36
CA LEU A 275 -19.69 -7.03 -0.64
C LEU A 275 -19.70 -8.55 -0.47
N ALA A 276 -20.43 -9.06 0.51
CA ALA A 276 -20.67 -10.49 0.58
C ALA A 276 -21.56 -10.97 -0.60
N PRO A 277 -21.45 -12.23 -1.03
CA PRO A 277 -22.31 -12.79 -2.08
C PRO A 277 -23.80 -12.56 -1.78
N GLY A 278 -24.55 -12.10 -2.79
CA GLY A 278 -26.00 -11.86 -2.68
C GLY A 278 -26.40 -10.62 -1.86
N VAL A 279 -25.45 -9.83 -1.34
CA VAL A 279 -25.77 -8.62 -0.58
C VAL A 279 -25.89 -7.41 -1.49
N THR A 280 -27.02 -6.72 -1.41
CA THR A 280 -27.21 -5.38 -1.97
C THR A 280 -26.96 -4.34 -0.88
N PRO A 281 -26.10 -3.33 -1.11
CA PRO A 281 -25.83 -2.31 -0.10
C PRO A 281 -27.06 -1.41 0.10
N PRO A 282 -27.28 -0.85 1.29
CA PRO A 282 -28.35 0.12 1.51
C PRO A 282 -28.22 1.30 0.54
N LEU A 283 -29.33 1.68 -0.10
CA LEU A 283 -29.35 2.83 -1.00
C LEU A 283 -28.96 4.10 -0.26
N ARG A 284 -27.86 4.72 -0.69
CA ARG A 284 -27.43 6.01 -0.16
C ARG A 284 -28.38 7.07 -0.70
N LYS A 285 -29.27 7.60 0.15
CA LYS A 285 -30.14 8.74 -0.20
C LYS A 285 -29.27 9.98 -0.47
N ARG A 286 -28.89 10.22 -1.73
CA ARG A 286 -28.23 11.46 -2.17
C ARG A 286 -29.30 12.46 -2.57
N ARG A 287 -29.26 13.69 -2.02
CA ARG A 287 -29.98 14.82 -2.62
C ARG A 287 -29.19 15.19 -3.88
N PRO A 288 -29.75 15.05 -5.10
CA PRO A 288 -29.00 15.34 -6.32
C PRO A 288 -28.49 16.78 -6.29
N ALA A 289 -27.25 17.00 -6.73
CA ALA A 289 -26.82 18.35 -7.10
C ALA A 289 -27.69 18.82 -8.27
N LYS A 290 -28.10 20.10 -8.28
CA LYS A 290 -28.89 20.66 -9.38
C LYS A 290 -28.14 20.43 -10.70
N GLY A 291 -28.78 19.73 -11.64
CA GLY A 291 -28.21 19.40 -12.96
C GLY A 291 -27.41 18.10 -13.06
N ALA A 292 -27.40 17.24 -12.04
CA ALA A 292 -26.69 15.95 -12.07
C ALA A 292 -27.33 14.90 -13.01
N TYR A 293 -28.58 15.11 -13.43
CA TYR A 293 -29.28 14.29 -14.42
C TYR A 293 -29.91 15.24 -15.45
N GLY A 294 -30.01 14.79 -16.71
CA GLY A 294 -30.64 15.55 -17.80
C GLY A 294 -32.07 16.00 -17.48
N GLU A 295 -32.62 16.89 -18.31
CA GLU A 295 -33.79 17.79 -18.08
C GLU A 295 -35.12 17.17 -17.58
N ASP A 296 -35.20 15.88 -17.28
CA ASP A 296 -36.44 15.18 -16.91
C ASP A 296 -36.66 15.01 -15.38
N GLY A 297 -35.88 15.69 -14.54
CA GLY A 297 -35.96 15.58 -13.07
C GLY A 297 -36.70 16.74 -12.39
N ALA A 298 -38.03 16.78 -12.47
CA ALA A 298 -38.85 17.77 -11.76
C ALA A 298 -38.80 17.61 -10.22
N GLY A 299 -38.61 18.72 -9.50
CA GLY A 299 -38.70 18.76 -8.04
C GLY A 299 -38.37 20.14 -7.46
N ALA A 300 -39.37 21.01 -7.41
CA ALA A 300 -39.33 22.30 -6.74
C ALA A 300 -39.08 22.14 -5.22
N ASP A 301 -38.24 23.03 -4.68
CA ASP A 301 -38.19 23.54 -3.30
C ASP A 301 -36.73 23.79 -2.87
N SER A 302 -36.29 25.04 -3.05
CA SER A 302 -35.05 25.57 -2.50
C SER A 302 -35.38 26.71 -1.54
N PRO A 303 -35.17 26.56 -0.22
CA PRO A 303 -35.12 27.70 0.69
C PRO A 303 -33.81 28.47 0.47
N ALA A 304 -33.92 29.80 0.43
CA ALA A 304 -32.77 30.71 0.29
C ALA A 304 -31.86 30.66 1.54
N LEU A 305 -30.55 30.73 1.31
CA LEU A 305 -29.53 30.84 2.36
C LEU A 305 -29.51 32.28 2.91
N THR A 306 -29.89 32.45 4.18
CA THR A 306 -29.59 33.67 4.94
C THR A 306 -28.24 33.52 5.62
N THR A 307 -27.34 34.45 5.33
CA THR A 307 -26.05 34.62 5.98
C THR A 307 -26.23 35.33 7.31
N ASP A 308 -26.06 34.63 8.43
CA ASP A 308 -25.39 35.18 9.61
C ASP A 308 -25.08 34.11 10.67
N GLU A 309 -23.95 34.31 11.35
CA GLU A 309 -23.40 33.58 12.50
C GLU A 309 -22.74 32.21 12.24
N TRP A 310 -21.41 32.23 12.10
CA TRP A 310 -20.56 31.04 12.24
C TRP A 310 -20.08 30.92 13.69
N SER A 311 -20.27 29.75 14.28
CA SER A 311 -19.79 29.40 15.63
C SER A 311 -18.57 28.47 15.58
N PRO A 312 -17.73 28.43 16.64
CA PRO A 312 -16.65 27.44 16.75
C PRO A 312 -17.09 25.98 16.75
N GLU A 313 -18.37 25.67 17.01
CA GLU A 313 -18.90 24.31 16.89
C GLU A 313 -19.09 23.88 15.43
N ASP A 314 -19.20 24.83 14.50
CA ASP A 314 -19.32 24.59 13.06
C ASP A 314 -17.98 24.13 12.42
N VAL A 315 -16.88 24.24 13.16
CA VAL A 315 -15.53 23.81 12.74
C VAL A 315 -15.11 22.50 13.44
N GLY A 316 -16.01 21.86 14.19
CA GLY A 316 -15.88 20.45 14.60
C GLY A 316 -14.80 20.12 15.63
N GLU A 317 -14.14 21.11 16.25
CA GLU A 317 -13.13 20.84 17.27
C GLU A 317 -13.74 20.86 18.68
N ARG A 318 -13.95 19.66 19.24
CA ARG A 318 -14.26 19.49 20.66
C ARG A 318 -13.03 19.00 21.41
N PRO A 319 -12.53 19.72 22.44
CA PRO A 319 -11.46 19.19 23.28
C PRO A 319 -11.94 17.93 24.00
N VAL A 320 -11.16 16.86 23.90
CA VAL A 320 -11.50 15.55 24.47
C VAL A 320 -11.27 15.59 25.98
N SER A 321 -12.33 15.45 26.78
CA SER A 321 -12.22 15.42 28.24
C SER A 321 -11.54 14.13 28.74
N GLU A 322 -10.83 14.20 29.86
CA GLU A 322 -10.18 13.03 30.49
C GLU A 322 -11.16 11.87 30.77
N LYS A 323 -12.41 12.19 31.10
CA LYS A 323 -13.48 11.21 31.28
C LYS A 323 -13.81 10.46 29.99
N LYS A 324 -13.78 11.15 28.84
CA LYS A 324 -13.95 10.54 27.51
C LYS A 324 -12.76 9.65 27.16
N ILE A 325 -11.53 10.09 27.45
CA ILE A 325 -10.31 9.28 27.27
C ILE A 325 -10.38 7.99 28.11
N ARG A 326 -10.73 8.08 29.40
CA ARG A 326 -10.87 6.90 30.28
C ARG A 326 -11.97 5.95 29.83
N ARG A 327 -13.09 6.48 29.32
CA ARG A 327 -14.17 5.66 28.75
C ARG A 327 -13.72 4.95 27.47
N MET A 328 -12.99 5.65 26.60
CA MET A 328 -12.42 5.05 25.38
C MET A 328 -11.41 3.96 25.69
N ARG A 329 -10.54 4.14 26.70
CA ARG A 329 -9.62 3.08 27.16
C ARG A 329 -10.36 1.84 27.64
N ARG A 330 -11.34 2.00 28.54
CA ARG A 330 -12.15 0.87 29.02
C ARG A 330 -12.91 0.16 27.91
N ALA A 331 -13.38 0.90 26.91
CA ALA A 331 -14.05 0.32 25.75
C ALA A 331 -13.06 -0.46 24.86
N ALA A 332 -11.83 0.02 24.68
CA ALA A 332 -10.77 -0.68 23.95
C ALA A 332 -10.33 -1.96 24.68
N ASP A 333 -10.09 -1.88 26.00
CA ASP A 333 -9.73 -3.05 26.82
C ASP A 333 -10.82 -4.14 26.75
N ALA A 334 -12.09 -3.74 26.85
CA ALA A 334 -13.22 -4.66 26.71
C ALA A 334 -13.41 -5.20 25.28
N VAL A 335 -12.88 -4.53 24.25
CA VAL A 335 -12.85 -5.08 22.88
C VAL A 335 -11.73 -6.11 22.77
N LEU A 336 -10.54 -5.85 23.33
CA LEU A 336 -9.40 -6.78 23.32
C LEU A 336 -9.75 -8.11 24.01
N ASP A 337 -10.38 -8.05 25.19
CA ASP A 337 -10.80 -9.24 25.93
C ASP A 337 -11.82 -10.08 25.15
N ARG A 338 -12.76 -9.44 24.45
CA ARG A 338 -13.76 -10.14 23.62
C ARG A 338 -13.19 -10.67 22.31
N SER A 339 -12.39 -9.88 21.60
CA SER A 339 -11.79 -10.31 20.32
C SER A 339 -10.80 -11.46 20.48
N GLY A 340 -10.08 -11.53 21.62
CA GLY A 340 -9.17 -12.64 21.90
C GLY A 340 -9.89 -13.95 22.23
N THR A 341 -11.11 -13.88 22.76
CA THR A 341 -11.87 -15.06 23.20
C THR A 341 -12.81 -15.58 22.09
N ASP A 342 -13.55 -14.69 21.41
CA ASP A 342 -14.51 -15.07 20.36
C ASP A 342 -13.83 -15.54 19.05
N TYR A 343 -12.63 -15.05 18.73
CA TYR A 343 -11.92 -15.48 17.51
C TYR A 343 -11.36 -16.91 17.64
N ALA A 344 -11.01 -17.35 18.86
CA ALA A 344 -10.62 -18.73 19.11
C ALA A 344 -11.81 -19.68 18.95
N ASP A 345 -12.97 -19.32 19.52
CA ASP A 345 -14.21 -20.12 19.43
C ASP A 345 -14.77 -20.19 17.99
N ALA A 346 -14.68 -19.11 17.21
CA ALA A 346 -15.18 -19.10 15.82
C ALA A 346 -14.32 -19.94 14.86
N VAL A 347 -13.03 -20.09 15.13
CA VAL A 347 -12.13 -20.93 14.33
C VAL A 347 -12.30 -22.42 14.68
N GLU A 348 -12.61 -22.76 15.95
CA GLU A 348 -12.91 -24.15 16.35
C GLU A 348 -14.21 -24.68 15.72
N VAL A 349 -15.27 -23.87 15.63
CA VAL A 349 -16.55 -24.30 15.02
C VAL A 349 -16.41 -24.64 13.52
N HIS A 350 -15.51 -23.93 12.82
CA HIS A 350 -15.20 -24.22 11.41
C HIS A 350 -14.27 -25.43 11.20
N ALA A 351 -13.46 -25.81 12.20
CA ALA A 351 -12.64 -27.02 12.15
C ALA A 351 -13.46 -28.29 12.44
N THR A 352 -14.40 -28.24 13.39
CA THR A 352 -15.28 -29.39 13.71
C THR A 352 -16.32 -29.71 12.63
N THR A 353 -16.64 -28.77 11.74
CA THR A 353 -17.56 -29.02 10.62
C THR A 353 -16.88 -29.66 9.40
N ALA A 354 -15.55 -29.77 9.39
CA ALA A 354 -14.80 -30.41 8.30
C ALA A 354 -14.37 -31.87 8.60
N GLU A 355 -14.52 -32.35 9.85
CA GLU A 355 -14.16 -33.73 10.24
C GLU A 355 -15.35 -34.70 10.30
N GLU A 356 -16.59 -34.27 10.02
CA GLU A 356 -17.78 -35.16 10.05
C GLU A 356 -18.22 -35.73 8.67
N ASP A 357 -17.51 -35.46 7.57
CA ASP A 357 -17.92 -35.93 6.22
C ASP A 357 -16.93 -36.88 5.52
N ASP A 358 -16.07 -37.58 6.27
CA ASP A 358 -15.29 -38.70 5.72
C ASP A 358 -15.32 -39.91 6.67
N GLY A 359 -16.33 -40.78 6.50
CA GLY A 359 -16.60 -41.83 7.50
C GLY A 359 -17.61 -42.90 7.13
N THR A 360 -17.38 -43.63 6.04
CA THR A 360 -17.73 -45.06 5.86
C THR A 360 -19.21 -45.49 5.78
N GLY A 361 -19.63 -45.88 4.58
CA GLY A 361 -20.82 -46.71 4.34
C GLY A 361 -20.57 -47.78 3.28
N THR A 362 -19.91 -48.89 3.64
CA THR A 362 -19.83 -50.08 2.76
C THR A 362 -19.93 -51.38 3.56
N ARG A 363 -20.99 -52.15 3.23
CA ARG A 363 -21.22 -53.61 3.37
C ARG A 363 -21.41 -54.27 4.75
N ARG A 364 -22.55 -54.97 4.89
CA ARG A 364 -22.72 -56.46 4.92
C ARG A 364 -24.24 -56.77 4.83
N GLU A 365 -24.71 -57.62 3.91
CA GLU A 365 -24.99 -59.07 4.10
C GLU A 365 -25.68 -59.32 5.46
N GLY A 366 -26.89 -59.85 5.61
CA GLY A 366 -27.70 -60.76 4.81
C GLY A 366 -28.23 -61.80 5.81
N GLU A 367 -29.53 -61.84 6.09
CA GLU A 367 -30.14 -62.97 6.84
C GLU A 367 -31.64 -63.07 6.53
N SER A 368 -32.04 -64.32 6.40
CA SER A 368 -33.32 -64.90 5.96
C SER A 368 -34.42 -64.82 7.01
N ASP A 369 -35.69 -64.68 6.59
CA ASP A 369 -36.74 -65.72 6.73
C ASP A 369 -38.15 -65.17 6.37
N GLU A 370 -38.93 -66.07 5.76
CA GLU A 370 -40.34 -66.05 5.31
C GLU A 370 -40.77 -65.26 4.06
#